data_AF-A0A951YEC2-F1
#
_entry.id   AF-A0A951YEC2-F1
#
_cell.length_a   1.000
_cell.length_b   1.000
_cell.length_c   1.000
_cell.angle_alpha   90.00
_cell.angle_beta   90.00
_cell.angle_gamma   90.00
#
_symmetry.space_group_name_H-M   'P 1'
#
loop_
_entity.id
_entity.type
_entity.pdbx_description
1 polymer ?
#
loop_
_entity_poly.entity_id
_entity_poly.type
_entity_poly.pdbx_seq_one_letter_code
_entity_poly.pdbx_strand_id
1 'polypeptide(L)'
;MGTSALKEASNYNYGLEKIFDKAQDFLPLNGTDYVELYVGNAKQAAHFYKTAFGFESYAYAGLETGLRDRVSYVLKQDKIRLVLTTPLKSTSPISDHIKQHGDGIKVIALWVDDATKAFEETTKRGARPY
;
A
#
# COMPACT_ATOMS: atom_id res chain seq x y z
N MET A 1 -36.88 14.51 -14.08
CA MET A 1 -36.31 13.14 -14.08
C MET A 1 -35.70 12.88 -12.72
N GLY A 2 -36.25 11.90 -11.98
CA GLY A 2 -35.94 11.66 -10.57
C GLY A 2 -34.54 11.09 -10.36
N THR A 3 -33.88 11.58 -9.31
CA THR A 3 -32.51 11.19 -8.88
C THR A 3 -32.41 9.77 -8.31
N SER A 4 -33.53 9.04 -8.20
CA SER A 4 -33.58 7.72 -7.57
C SER A 4 -32.71 6.67 -8.27
N ALA A 5 -32.55 6.77 -9.60
CA ALA A 5 -31.79 5.80 -10.40
C ALA A 5 -30.26 5.94 -10.28
N LEU A 6 -29.75 7.03 -9.70
CA LEU A 6 -28.31 7.32 -9.64
C LEU A 6 -27.63 6.81 -8.35
N LYS A 7 -28.42 6.30 -7.38
CA LYS A 7 -27.88 5.72 -6.15
C LYS A 7 -27.18 4.38 -6.38
N GLU A 8 -27.58 3.65 -7.42
CA GLU A 8 -27.07 2.31 -7.74
C GLU A 8 -26.11 2.31 -8.94
N ALA A 9 -25.87 3.48 -9.56
CA ALA A 9 -25.01 3.59 -10.73
C ALA A 9 -23.53 3.58 -10.32
N SER A 10 -22.77 2.64 -10.88
CA SER A 10 -21.33 2.51 -10.66
C SER A 10 -20.54 3.37 -11.67
N ASN A 11 -19.66 4.21 -11.15
CA ASN A 11 -18.77 5.08 -11.93
C ASN A 11 -17.53 4.30 -12.36
N TYR A 12 -17.22 4.24 -13.66
CA TYR A 12 -15.94 3.70 -14.14
C TYR A 12 -15.38 4.52 -15.31
N ASN A 13 -14.42 5.41 -15.01
CA ASN A 13 -13.48 5.98 -15.98
C ASN A 13 -12.08 5.86 -15.41
N TYR A 14 -11.08 5.65 -16.27
CA TYR A 14 -9.66 5.67 -15.86
C TYR A 14 -9.10 7.11 -15.74
N GLY A 15 -9.95 8.13 -15.88
CA GLY A 15 -9.64 9.54 -15.62
C GLY A 15 -10.11 10.01 -14.24
N LEU A 16 -9.60 11.16 -13.78
CA LEU A 16 -9.98 11.76 -12.48
C LEU A 16 -11.41 12.34 -12.46
N GLU A 17 -12.02 12.55 -13.62
CA GLU A 17 -13.38 13.07 -13.73
C GLU A 17 -14.42 11.96 -13.50
N LYS A 18 -15.36 12.21 -12.58
CA LYS A 18 -16.54 11.36 -12.42
C LYS A 18 -17.38 11.40 -13.70
N ILE A 19 -17.70 10.23 -14.26
CA ILE A 19 -18.66 10.13 -15.38
C ILE A 19 -20.06 10.52 -14.93
N PHE A 20 -20.42 10.15 -13.71
CA PHE A 20 -21.67 10.51 -13.06
C PHE A 20 -21.39 11.38 -11.84
N ASP A 21 -21.50 12.70 -12.00
CA ASP A 21 -21.27 13.71 -10.94
C ASP A 21 -22.07 13.43 -9.66
N LYS A 22 -23.26 12.83 -9.80
CA LYS A 22 -24.19 12.54 -8.70
C LYS A 22 -24.03 11.15 -8.09
N ALA A 23 -23.23 10.26 -8.68
CA ALA A 23 -23.04 8.93 -8.11
C ALA A 23 -22.17 9.04 -6.86
N GLN A 24 -22.61 8.36 -5.81
CA GLN A 24 -21.99 8.46 -4.50
C GLN A 24 -20.68 7.66 -4.51
N ASP A 25 -19.56 8.35 -4.21
CA ASP A 25 -18.31 7.65 -3.95
C ASP A 25 -18.34 7.20 -2.49
N PHE A 26 -18.49 5.90 -2.27
CA PHE A 26 -18.55 5.34 -0.92
C PHE A 26 -17.17 5.22 -0.28
N LEU A 27 -16.10 5.34 -1.08
CA LEU A 27 -14.71 5.20 -0.67
C LEU A 27 -13.84 6.23 -1.40
N PRO A 28 -13.94 7.52 -1.06
CA PRO A 28 -13.07 8.54 -1.64
C PRO A 28 -11.61 8.21 -1.32
N LEU A 29 -10.80 8.05 -2.37
CA LEU A 29 -9.36 7.79 -2.25
C LEU A 29 -8.61 9.12 -2.37
N ASN A 30 -7.82 9.44 -1.34
CA ASN A 30 -6.98 10.63 -1.34
C ASN A 30 -5.68 10.44 -2.13
N GLY A 31 -5.35 9.18 -2.45
CA GLY A 31 -4.18 8.80 -3.23
C GLY A 31 -3.49 7.56 -2.68
N THR A 32 -2.21 7.41 -3.01
CA THR A 32 -1.34 6.35 -2.46
C THR A 32 -0.67 6.85 -1.19
N ASP A 33 -0.70 6.04 -0.12
CA ASP A 33 -0.01 6.36 1.13
C ASP A 33 1.45 5.86 1.12
N TYR A 34 1.64 4.59 0.77
CA TYR A 34 2.94 3.96 0.54
C TYR A 34 2.82 2.70 -0.31
N VAL A 35 3.96 2.23 -0.81
CA VAL A 35 4.10 0.90 -1.43
C VAL A 35 5.09 0.09 -0.59
N GLU A 36 4.72 -1.11 -0.16
CA GLU A 36 5.61 -2.03 0.55
C GLU A 36 6.10 -3.13 -0.37
N LEU A 37 7.42 -3.28 -0.41
CA LEU A 37 8.12 -4.33 -1.10
C LEU A 37 8.68 -5.30 -0.08
N TYR A 38 8.43 -6.59 -0.32
CA TYR A 38 9.10 -7.67 0.37
C TYR A 38 10.34 -8.05 -0.43
N VAL A 39 11.50 -7.87 0.20
CA VAL A 39 12.81 -7.99 -0.45
C VAL A 39 13.75 -8.85 0.38
N GLY A 40 14.65 -9.57 -0.28
CA GLY A 40 15.60 -10.46 0.38
C GLY A 40 16.63 -9.74 1.25
N ASN A 41 16.94 -8.47 0.94
CA ASN A 41 17.80 -7.62 1.77
C ASN A 41 17.35 -6.15 1.71
N ALA A 42 16.60 -5.73 2.73
CA ALA A 42 16.06 -4.37 2.79
C ALA A 42 17.14 -3.29 2.88
N LYS A 43 18.31 -3.57 3.48
CA LYS A 43 19.41 -2.60 3.58
C LYS A 43 20.05 -2.34 2.22
N GLN A 44 20.28 -3.40 1.45
CA GLN A 44 20.80 -3.29 0.08
C GLN A 44 19.80 -2.59 -0.84
N ALA A 45 18.52 -2.99 -0.79
CA ALA A 45 17.47 -2.34 -1.56
C ALA A 45 17.36 -0.86 -1.18
N ALA A 46 17.42 -0.53 0.11
CA ALA A 46 17.38 0.86 0.56
C ALA A 46 18.56 1.66 0.01
N HIS A 47 19.76 1.10 0.03
CA HIS A 47 20.92 1.75 -0.57
C HIS A 47 20.73 1.97 -2.08
N PHE A 48 20.22 0.97 -2.81
CA PHE A 48 19.96 1.09 -4.23
C PHE A 48 18.96 2.20 -4.56
N TYR A 49 17.78 2.22 -3.92
CA TYR A 49 16.76 3.25 -4.18
C TYR A 49 17.23 4.66 -3.77
N LYS A 50 18.02 4.79 -2.70
CA LYS A 50 18.62 6.08 -2.34
C LYS A 50 19.62 6.56 -3.39
N THR A 51 20.55 5.69 -3.79
CA THR A 51 21.65 6.07 -4.69
C THR A 51 21.20 6.23 -6.14
N ALA A 52 20.38 5.31 -6.65
CA ALA A 52 19.99 5.27 -8.06
C ALA A 52 18.78 6.16 -8.38
N PHE A 53 17.85 6.33 -7.43
CA PHE A 53 16.60 7.07 -7.65
C PHE A 53 16.53 8.38 -6.86
N GLY A 54 17.44 8.62 -5.91
CA GLY A 54 17.49 9.86 -5.14
C GLY A 54 16.56 9.89 -3.92
N PHE A 55 16.05 8.73 -3.48
CA PHE A 55 15.24 8.67 -2.27
C PHE A 55 16.06 9.01 -1.01
N GLU A 56 15.37 9.49 0.03
CA GLU A 56 15.96 9.77 1.32
C GLU A 56 15.48 8.79 2.39
N SER A 57 16.31 8.53 3.40
CA SER A 57 15.91 7.72 4.55
C SER A 57 14.89 8.49 5.39
N TYR A 58 13.75 7.86 5.69
CA TYR A 58 12.65 8.50 6.42
C TYR A 58 12.39 7.84 7.78
N ALA A 59 12.32 6.51 7.84
CA ALA A 59 12.12 5.77 9.08
C ALA A 59 12.75 4.37 9.00
N TYR A 60 12.92 3.75 10.16
CA TYR A 60 13.51 2.42 10.31
C TYR A 60 12.80 1.65 11.41
N ALA A 61 12.60 0.35 11.19
CA ALA A 61 12.20 -0.60 12.21
C ALA A 61 13.00 -1.90 12.06
N GLY A 62 13.55 -2.43 13.14
CA GLY A 62 14.38 -3.63 13.13
C GLY A 62 14.78 -4.06 14.54
N LEU A 63 15.85 -4.86 14.65
CA LEU A 63 16.30 -5.39 15.94
C LEU A 63 16.60 -4.29 16.97
N GLU A 64 17.17 -3.19 16.49
CA GLU A 64 17.52 -2.01 17.27
C GLU A 64 16.28 -1.28 17.82
N THR A 65 15.11 -1.46 17.19
CA THR A 65 13.83 -0.93 17.64
C THR A 65 12.95 -1.98 18.32
N GLY A 66 13.50 -3.16 18.63
CA GLY A 66 12.79 -4.26 19.29
C GLY A 66 12.04 -5.21 18.35
N LEU A 67 12.07 -4.97 17.03
CA LEU A 67 11.41 -5.83 16.04
C LEU A 67 12.31 -7.01 15.68
N ARG A 68 11.88 -8.23 16.04
CA ARG A 68 12.71 -9.45 15.95
C ARG A 68 12.33 -10.41 14.83
N ASP A 69 11.26 -10.11 14.11
CA ASP A 69 10.73 -10.94 13.02
C ASP A 69 11.09 -10.39 11.64
N ARG A 70 11.31 -9.07 11.51
CA ARG A 70 11.61 -8.40 10.24
C ARG A 70 12.42 -7.12 10.45
N VAL A 71 12.96 -6.60 9.35
CA VAL A 71 13.56 -5.27 9.26
C VAL A 71 12.89 -4.51 8.13
N SER A 72 12.51 -3.26 8.38
CA SER A 72 11.83 -2.38 7.44
C SER A 72 12.54 -1.03 7.34
N TYR A 73 12.88 -0.61 6.13
CA TYR A 73 13.37 0.74 5.82
C TYR A 73 12.28 1.52 5.09
N VAL A 74 11.93 2.69 5.60
CA VAL A 74 11.06 3.62 4.89
C VAL A 74 11.91 4.65 4.19
N LEU A 75 11.73 4.72 2.88
CA LEU A 75 12.32 5.72 2.02
C LEU A 75 11.26 6.69 1.54
N LYS A 76 11.62 7.97 1.43
CA LYS A 76 10.72 9.02 0.97
C LYS A 76 11.38 9.89 -0.10
N GLN A 77 10.60 10.23 -1.13
CA GLN A 77 10.94 11.25 -2.10
C GLN A 77 9.67 12.04 -2.41
N ASP A 78 9.64 13.30 -1.99
CA ASP A 78 8.43 14.14 -1.99
C ASP A 78 7.22 13.41 -1.37
N LYS A 79 6.17 13.09 -2.14
CA LYS A 79 4.97 12.39 -1.66
C LYS A 79 5.07 10.87 -1.73
N ILE A 80 6.09 10.32 -2.39
CA ILE A 80 6.24 8.88 -2.60
C ILE A 80 6.93 8.27 -1.38
N ARG A 81 6.34 7.20 -0.83
CA ARG A 81 6.92 6.40 0.25
C ARG A 81 7.07 4.95 -0.17
N LEU A 82 8.29 4.44 -0.05
CA LEU A 82 8.61 3.03 -0.24
C LEU A 82 8.96 2.41 1.11
N VAL A 83 8.31 1.31 1.45
CA VAL A 83 8.65 0.49 2.62
C VAL A 83 9.33 -0.77 2.11
N LEU A 84 10.60 -0.96 2.49
CA LEU A 84 11.41 -2.10 2.07
C LEU A 84 11.55 -3.03 3.26
N THR A 85 10.91 -4.19 3.19
CA THR A 85 10.82 -5.12 4.32
C THR A 85 11.49 -6.46 4.00
N THR A 86 12.39 -6.89 4.88
CA THR A 86 13.09 -8.18 4.81
C THR A 86 12.78 -9.03 6.04
N PRO A 87 12.61 -10.34 5.91
CA PRO A 87 12.40 -11.20 7.06
C PRO A 87 13.72 -11.44 7.81
N LEU A 88 13.63 -11.64 9.13
CA LEU A 88 14.75 -12.11 9.96
C LEU A 88 14.66 -13.62 10.26
N LYS A 89 13.57 -14.27 9.85
CA LYS A 89 13.33 -15.71 10.01
C LYS A 89 12.99 -16.33 8.67
N SER A 90 13.52 -17.52 8.42
CA SER A 90 13.28 -18.30 7.20
C SER A 90 11.81 -18.71 7.03
N THR A 91 11.07 -18.81 8.13
CA THR A 91 9.62 -19.04 8.20
C THR A 91 8.90 -17.74 8.54
N SER A 92 8.35 -17.09 7.53
CA SER A 92 7.51 -15.90 7.68
C SER A 92 6.71 -15.65 6.39
N PRO A 93 5.55 -14.97 6.47
CA PRO A 93 4.81 -14.58 5.27
C PRO A 93 5.63 -13.75 4.27
N ILE A 94 6.60 -12.98 4.78
CA ILE A 94 7.54 -12.20 3.96
C ILE A 94 8.49 -13.13 3.19
N SER A 95 9.10 -14.09 3.90
CA SER A 95 9.98 -15.10 3.30
C SER A 95 9.26 -15.94 2.24
N ASP A 96 8.01 -16.33 2.51
CA ASP A 96 7.24 -17.16 1.58
C ASP A 96 6.85 -16.39 0.31
N HIS A 97 6.56 -15.09 0.42
CA HIS A 97 6.36 -14.24 -0.75
C HIS A 97 7.64 -14.12 -1.59
N ILE A 98 8.79 -13.87 -0.96
CA ILE A 98 10.08 -13.75 -1.65
C ILE A 98 10.44 -15.07 -2.34
N LYS A 99 10.21 -16.23 -1.71
CA LYS A 99 10.43 -17.54 -2.35
C LYS A 99 9.58 -17.76 -3.59
N GLN A 100 8.32 -17.30 -3.56
CA GLN A 100 7.37 -17.51 -4.65
C GLN A 100 7.57 -16.54 -5.81
N HIS A 101 7.99 -15.29 -5.54
CA HIS A 101 7.96 -14.22 -6.53
C HIS A 101 9.29 -13.48 -6.71
N GLY A 102 10.28 -13.70 -5.85
CA GLY A 102 11.46 -12.86 -5.72
C GLY A 102 11.16 -11.55 -4.98
N ASP A 103 12.05 -10.57 -5.14
CA ASP A 103 11.86 -9.22 -4.58
C ASP A 103 10.72 -8.52 -5.32
N GLY A 104 9.67 -8.12 -4.59
CA GLY A 104 8.45 -7.64 -5.23
C GLY A 104 7.52 -6.83 -4.34
N ILE A 105 6.57 -6.16 -4.98
CA ILE A 105 5.52 -5.39 -4.28
C ILE A 105 4.55 -6.38 -3.64
N LYS A 106 4.36 -6.24 -2.32
CA LYS A 106 3.35 -6.99 -1.58
C LYS A 106 2.12 -6.15 -1.27
N VAL A 107 2.30 -4.89 -0.88
CA VAL A 107 1.22 -4.00 -0.42
C VAL A 107 1.23 -2.70 -1.21
N ILE A 108 0.04 -2.31 -1.68
CA ILE A 108 -0.23 -0.96 -2.20
C ILE A 108 -1.20 -0.33 -1.21
N ALA A 109 -0.70 0.58 -0.38
CA ALA A 109 -1.51 1.24 0.63
C ALA A 109 -2.19 2.49 0.04
N LEU A 110 -3.49 2.60 0.26
CA LEU A 110 -4.30 3.72 -0.19
C LEU A 110 -4.61 4.64 0.98
N TRP A 111 -4.52 5.94 0.75
CA TRP A 111 -4.87 6.95 1.72
C TRP A 111 -6.38 7.22 1.67
N VAL A 112 -7.03 7.06 2.80
CA VAL A 112 -8.46 7.31 3.04
C VAL A 112 -8.64 8.08 4.34
N ASP A 113 -9.80 8.72 4.49
CA ASP A 113 -10.11 9.49 5.70
C ASP A 113 -10.36 8.60 6.93
N ASP A 114 -10.94 7.40 6.71
CA ASP A 114 -11.24 6.43 7.77
C ASP A 114 -10.97 5.00 7.26
N ALA A 115 -9.87 4.40 7.74
CA ALA A 115 -9.42 3.07 7.35
C ALA A 115 -10.37 1.95 7.84
N THR A 116 -11.01 2.13 8.99
CA THR A 116 -11.95 1.14 9.54
C THR A 116 -13.21 1.11 8.69
N LYS A 117 -13.79 2.27 8.41
CA LYS A 117 -14.95 2.39 7.52
C LYS A 117 -14.64 1.88 6.12
N ALA A 118 -13.45 2.19 5.59
CA ALA A 118 -13.00 1.69 4.30
C ALA A 118 -12.95 0.15 4.24
N PHE A 119 -12.38 -0.47 5.27
CA PHE A 119 -12.31 -1.92 5.39
C PHE A 119 -13.71 -2.56 5.49
N GLU A 120 -14.60 -2.02 6.31
CA GLU A 120 -15.97 -2.53 6.46
C GLU A 120 -16.77 -2.42 5.15
N GLU A 121 -16.70 -1.28 4.48
CA GLU A 121 -17.45 -1.06 3.24
C GLU A 121 -16.91 -1.91 2.08
N THR A 122 -15.60 -2.12 1.99
CA THR A 122 -15.00 -2.99 0.96
C THR A 122 -15.31 -4.46 1.21
N THR A 123 -15.21 -4.93 2.45
CA THR A 123 -15.53 -6.33 2.81
C THR A 123 -17.02 -6.66 2.63
N LYS A 124 -17.93 -5.74 2.97
CA LYS A 124 -19.38 -5.86 2.67
C LYS A 124 -19.66 -6.03 1.17
N ARG A 125 -18.78 -5.50 0.30
CA ARG A 125 -18.89 -5.57 -1.18
C ARG A 125 -18.05 -6.70 -1.79
N GLY A 126 -17.57 -7.64 -0.98
CA GLY A 126 -16.92 -8.87 -1.45
C GLY A 126 -15.39 -8.85 -1.45
N ALA A 127 -14.75 -7.76 -0.99
CA ALA A 127 -13.31 -7.78 -0.75
C ALA A 127 -12.98 -8.81 0.35
N ARG A 128 -11.86 -9.52 0.20
CA ARG A 128 -11.40 -10.50 1.19
C ARG A 128 -10.30 -9.87 2.06
N PRO A 129 -10.38 -9.98 3.40
CA PRO A 129 -9.29 -9.55 4.27
C PRO A 129 -8.04 -10.40 4.02
N TYR A 130 -6.86 -9.81 4.25
CA TYR A 130 -5.56 -10.45 4.07
C TYR A 130 -4.85 -10.69 5.40
#